data_AF-A0A087TH62-F1
#
_entry.id   AF-A0A087TH62-F1
#
_cell.length_a   1.000
_cell.length_b   1.000
_cell.length_c   1.000
_cell.angle_alpha   90.00
_cell.angle_beta   90.00
_cell.angle_gamma   90.00
#
_symmetry.space_group_name_H-M   'P 1'
#
loop_
_entity.id
_entity.type
_entity.pdbx_description
1 polymer ?
#
loop_
_entity_poly.entity_id
_entity_poly.type
_entity_poly.pdbx_seq_one_letter_code
_entity_poly.pdbx_strand_id
1 'polypeptide(L)'
;MLLVFDENSIFIPASAVDVVNEQHYLFLKVLCQMFVALGVNLCVVMAQFSNLEVPKTFSKYLNSVLLFSKHPSMVLSHQTQSLWLAIFRSPSVSQSPALHEIIPNLLLCETEKLLKPNSPLEYDLECPTDCLKFDSEEDFEASFNRYRADVIDVIRFITKIQPKLSFSLGSSLLKSVIHGEGWTQVFGPSVSQLSASLLWDALVHYFDGTCVP
;
A
#
# COMPACT_ATOMS: atom_id res chain seq x y z
N MET A 1 -19.94 7.31 4.04
CA MET A 1 -21.35 6.88 4.09
C MET A 1 -21.38 5.42 4.53
N LEU A 2 -21.66 5.16 5.81
CA LEU A 2 -22.08 3.85 6.29
C LEU A 2 -23.40 4.10 7.04
N LEU A 3 -24.50 3.72 6.39
CA LEU A 3 -25.83 3.66 6.98
C LEU A 3 -25.85 2.44 7.91
N VAL A 4 -25.74 2.68 9.21
CA VAL A 4 -26.13 1.69 10.22
C VAL A 4 -27.61 1.93 10.49
N PHE A 5 -28.45 1.02 9.98
CA PHE A 5 -29.83 0.88 10.42
C PHE A 5 -29.82 0.41 11.88
N ASP A 6 -30.21 1.27 12.83
CA ASP A 6 -31.15 0.92 13.91
C ASP A 6 -31.61 2.18 14.66
N GLU A 7 -32.89 2.19 15.06
CA GLU A 7 -33.70 3.35 15.48
C GLU A 7 -33.53 3.71 16.96
N ASN A 8 -32.31 3.64 17.52
CA ASN A 8 -32.03 4.14 18.87
C ASN A 8 -30.69 4.86 18.91
N SER A 9 -30.75 6.18 18.77
CA SER A 9 -29.63 7.10 18.95
C SER A 9 -29.13 7.07 20.39
N ILE A 10 -28.23 6.13 20.70
CA ILE A 10 -27.35 6.23 21.87
C ILE A 10 -26.36 7.35 21.55
N PHE A 11 -26.46 8.46 22.26
CA PHE A 11 -25.48 9.53 22.23
C PHE A 11 -24.16 8.98 22.79
N ILE A 12 -23.29 8.48 21.91
CA ILE A 12 -21.95 8.05 22.31
C ILE A 12 -21.13 9.33 22.53
N PRO A 13 -20.62 9.60 23.74
CA PRO A 13 -19.77 10.76 23.97
C PRO A 13 -18.52 10.65 23.09
N ALA A 14 -18.01 11.78 22.59
CA ALA A 14 -16.88 11.82 21.65
C ALA A 14 -15.67 10.99 22.12
N SER A 15 -15.39 10.98 23.44
CA SER A 15 -14.34 10.18 24.06
C SER A 15 -14.54 8.66 23.94
N ALA A 16 -15.77 8.17 23.89
CA ALA A 16 -16.07 6.75 23.67
C ALA A 16 -16.01 6.38 22.18
N VAL A 17 -16.28 7.33 21.28
CA VAL A 17 -16.05 7.14 19.83
C VAL A 17 -14.55 6.99 19.55
N ASP A 18 -13.72 7.80 20.18
CA ASP A 18 -12.25 7.74 20.03
C ASP A 18 -11.68 6.40 20.54
N VAL A 19 -12.14 5.91 21.70
CA VAL A 19 -11.71 4.61 22.26
C VAL A 19 -12.15 3.44 21.38
N VAL A 20 -13.37 3.48 20.84
CA VAL A 20 -13.86 2.43 19.91
C VAL A 20 -13.07 2.45 18.60
N ASN A 21 -12.67 3.62 18.12
CA ASN A 21 -11.83 3.77 16.93
C ASN A 21 -10.41 3.24 17.16
N GLU A 22 -9.83 3.50 18.34
CA GLU A 22 -8.51 2.97 18.73
C GLU A 22 -8.51 1.43 18.82
N GLN A 23 -9.50 0.84 19.50
CA GLN A 23 -9.64 -0.61 19.60
C GLN A 23 -9.83 -1.27 18.23
N HIS A 24 -10.65 -0.66 17.37
CA HIS A 24 -10.82 -1.12 16.00
C HIS A 24 -9.51 -1.09 15.22
N TYR A 25 -8.76 0.00 15.32
CA TYR A 25 -7.46 0.14 14.67
C TYR A 25 -6.44 -0.90 15.18
N LEU A 26 -6.37 -1.13 16.50
CA LEU A 26 -5.51 -2.16 17.09
C LEU A 26 -5.87 -3.55 16.60
N PHE A 27 -7.16 -3.87 16.50
CA PHE A 27 -7.62 -5.12 15.89
C PHE A 27 -7.15 -5.25 14.45
N LEU A 28 -7.32 -4.21 13.62
CA LEU A 28 -6.83 -4.21 12.23
C LEU A 28 -5.32 -4.41 12.15
N LYS A 29 -4.54 -3.81 13.05
CA LYS A 29 -3.08 -3.98 13.11
C LYS A 29 -2.68 -5.42 13.40
N VAL A 30 -3.30 -6.03 14.41
CA VAL A 30 -3.04 -7.45 14.74
C VAL A 30 -3.48 -8.37 13.60
N LEU A 31 -4.62 -8.08 12.97
CA LEU A 31 -5.12 -8.83 11.82
C LEU A 31 -4.16 -8.73 10.62
N CYS A 32 -3.66 -7.53 10.30
CA CYS A 32 -2.67 -7.32 9.26
C CYS A 32 -1.40 -8.14 9.54
N GLN A 33 -0.87 -8.09 10.76
CA GLN A 33 0.30 -8.88 11.17
C GLN A 33 0.08 -10.38 11.01
N MET A 34 -1.12 -10.88 11.35
CA MET A 34 -1.49 -12.29 11.15
C MET A 34 -1.46 -12.66 9.66
N PHE A 35 -2.03 -11.81 8.80
CA PHE A 35 -2.02 -12.02 7.35
C PHE A 35 -0.59 -12.04 6.80
N VAL A 36 0.25 -11.09 7.22
CA VAL A 36 1.67 -11.01 6.83
C VAL A 36 2.41 -12.29 7.25
N ALA A 37 2.32 -12.68 8.52
CA ALA A 37 2.98 -13.88 9.03
C ALA A 37 2.51 -15.15 8.29
N LEU A 38 1.22 -15.28 8.02
CA LEU A 38 0.66 -16.41 7.29
C LEU A 38 1.23 -16.50 5.85
N GLY A 39 1.27 -15.39 5.13
CA GLY A 39 1.76 -15.38 3.75
C GLY A 39 3.26 -15.55 3.64
N VAL A 40 4.04 -14.99 4.56
CA VAL A 40 5.49 -15.24 4.63
C VAL A 40 5.75 -16.73 4.90
N ASN A 41 5.03 -17.35 5.85
CA ASN A 41 5.13 -18.78 6.10
C ASN A 41 4.72 -19.62 4.90
N LEU A 42 3.66 -19.23 4.18
CA LEU A 42 3.29 -19.88 2.92
C LEU A 42 4.48 -19.86 1.94
N CYS A 43 5.13 -18.71 1.75
CA CYS A 43 6.28 -18.59 0.86
C CYS A 43 7.45 -19.50 1.27
N VAL A 44 7.73 -19.61 2.59
CA VAL A 44 8.76 -20.51 3.13
C VAL A 44 8.42 -21.97 2.83
N VAL A 45 7.18 -22.39 3.10
CA VAL A 45 6.71 -23.76 2.84
C VAL A 45 6.76 -24.09 1.34
N MET A 46 6.30 -23.18 0.48
CA MET A 46 6.36 -23.34 -0.98
C MET A 46 7.78 -23.42 -1.53
N ALA A 47 8.78 -22.87 -0.83
CA ALA A 47 10.18 -22.97 -1.21
C ALA A 47 10.83 -24.30 -0.76
N GLN A 48 10.34 -24.91 0.31
CA GLN A 48 10.88 -26.16 0.86
C GLN A 48 10.34 -27.40 0.15
N PHE A 49 9.08 -27.38 -0.30
CA PHE A 49 8.41 -28.55 -0.86
C PHE A 49 8.00 -28.30 -2.32
N SER A 50 8.68 -28.98 -3.24
CA SER A 50 8.48 -28.82 -4.69
C SER A 50 7.17 -29.41 -5.24
N ASN A 51 6.48 -30.25 -4.46
CA ASN A 51 5.24 -30.92 -4.83
C ASN A 51 3.99 -30.19 -4.33
N LEU A 52 4.13 -29.06 -3.65
CA LEU A 52 2.99 -28.29 -3.16
C LEU A 52 2.53 -27.28 -4.21
N GLU A 53 1.23 -27.22 -4.39
CA GLU A 53 0.59 -26.21 -5.22
C GLU A 53 0.17 -25.00 -4.37
N VAL A 54 0.14 -23.82 -5.00
CA VAL A 54 -0.40 -22.61 -4.38
C VAL A 54 -1.88 -22.85 -4.03
N PRO A 55 -2.33 -22.51 -2.80
CA PRO A 55 -3.71 -22.76 -2.39
C PRO A 55 -4.73 -22.13 -3.35
N LYS A 56 -5.81 -22.87 -3.65
CA LYS A 56 -6.89 -22.38 -4.54
C LYS A 56 -7.57 -21.09 -4.03
N THR A 57 -7.49 -20.83 -2.73
CA THR A 57 -8.04 -19.63 -2.08
C THR A 57 -7.09 -18.43 -2.11
N PHE A 58 -5.90 -18.55 -2.70
CA PHE A 58 -4.86 -17.53 -2.66
C PHE A 58 -5.31 -16.18 -3.22
N SER A 59 -6.15 -16.16 -4.27
CA SER A 59 -6.72 -14.91 -4.80
C SER A 59 -7.51 -14.13 -3.74
N LYS A 60 -8.34 -14.80 -2.92
CA LYS A 60 -9.09 -14.12 -1.85
C LYS A 60 -8.16 -13.53 -0.80
N TYR A 61 -7.12 -14.29 -0.44
CA TYR A 61 -6.10 -13.83 0.49
C TYR A 61 -5.36 -12.59 -0.04
N LEU A 62 -4.90 -12.61 -1.30
CA LEU A 62 -4.23 -11.46 -1.93
C LEU A 62 -5.12 -10.22 -1.97
N ASN A 63 -6.42 -10.38 -2.28
CA ASN A 63 -7.36 -9.27 -2.25
C ASN A 63 -7.50 -8.66 -0.85
N SER A 64 -7.53 -9.48 0.21
CA SER A 64 -7.54 -8.97 1.58
C SER A 64 -6.24 -8.24 1.95
N VAL A 65 -5.08 -8.75 1.54
CA VAL A 65 -3.79 -8.07 1.76
C VAL A 65 -3.73 -6.74 1.00
N LEU A 66 -4.26 -6.70 -0.22
CA LEU A 66 -4.35 -5.46 -0.99
C LEU A 66 -5.22 -4.41 -0.30
N LEU A 67 -6.28 -4.80 0.43
CA LEU A 67 -7.07 -3.84 1.22
C LEU A 67 -6.25 -3.21 2.34
N PHE A 68 -5.40 -3.99 3.03
CA PHE A 68 -4.45 -3.44 4.01
C PHE A 68 -3.40 -2.55 3.33
N SER A 69 -2.96 -2.93 2.13
CA SER A 69 -2.00 -2.16 1.35
C SER A 69 -2.56 -0.79 0.92
N LYS A 70 -3.86 -0.71 0.64
CA LYS A 70 -4.58 0.53 0.29
C LYS A 70 -5.05 1.33 1.50
N HIS A 71 -4.81 0.83 2.71
CA HIS A 71 -5.29 1.49 3.90
C HIS A 71 -4.54 2.83 4.10
N PRO A 72 -5.24 3.92 4.47
CA PRO A 72 -4.59 5.23 4.66
C PRO A 72 -3.44 5.19 5.67
N SER A 73 -3.61 4.44 6.77
CA SER A 73 -2.54 4.21 7.75
C SER A 73 -1.23 3.70 7.12
N MET A 74 -0.17 4.50 7.23
CA MET A 74 1.17 4.15 6.75
C MET A 74 1.66 2.89 7.45
N VAL A 75 1.36 2.73 8.74
CA VAL A 75 1.79 1.57 9.52
C VAL A 75 1.17 0.29 8.98
N LEU A 76 -0.15 0.27 8.74
CA LEU A 76 -0.83 -0.91 8.21
C LEU A 76 -0.35 -1.25 6.79
N SER A 77 -0.24 -0.23 5.94
CA SER A 77 0.26 -0.42 4.59
C SER A 77 1.71 -0.91 4.57
N HIS A 78 2.60 -0.30 5.37
CA HIS A 78 4.02 -0.67 5.43
C HIS A 78 4.22 -2.13 5.88
N GLN A 79 3.40 -2.62 6.83
CA GLN A 79 3.45 -4.02 7.25
C GLN A 79 3.28 -5.00 6.09
N THR A 80 2.45 -4.65 5.09
CA THR A 80 2.21 -5.52 3.92
C THR A 80 3.41 -5.62 2.99
N GLN A 81 4.35 -4.67 3.00
CA GLN A 81 5.47 -4.64 2.06
C GLN A 81 6.40 -5.85 2.21
N SER A 82 6.68 -6.25 3.46
CA SER A 82 7.48 -7.44 3.75
C SER A 82 6.88 -8.72 3.14
N LEU A 83 5.55 -8.82 3.13
CA LEU A 83 4.83 -9.93 2.52
C LEU A 83 4.88 -9.87 1.00
N TRP A 84 4.63 -8.71 0.39
CA TRP A 84 4.72 -8.57 -1.08
C TRP A 84 6.10 -8.97 -1.59
N LEU A 85 7.16 -8.49 -0.92
CA LEU A 85 8.53 -8.87 -1.24
C LEU A 85 8.77 -10.38 -1.10
N ALA A 86 8.23 -11.03 -0.07
CA ALA A 86 8.33 -12.47 0.10
C ALA A 86 7.62 -13.24 -1.02
N ILE A 87 6.41 -12.81 -1.40
CA ILE A 87 5.63 -13.39 -2.50
C ILE A 87 6.38 -13.27 -3.82
N PHE A 88 6.88 -12.08 -4.16
CA PHE A 88 7.58 -11.84 -5.41
C PHE A 88 8.94 -12.57 -5.50
N ARG A 89 9.62 -12.76 -4.37
CA ARG A 89 10.88 -13.51 -4.31
C ARG A 89 10.68 -15.04 -4.40
N SER A 90 9.49 -15.55 -4.10
CA SER A 90 9.20 -16.98 -4.17
C SER A 90 8.91 -17.41 -5.63
N PRO A 91 9.73 -18.30 -6.23
CA PRO A 91 9.54 -18.71 -7.63
C PRO A 91 8.20 -19.41 -7.89
N SER A 92 7.71 -20.22 -6.95
CA SER A 92 6.44 -20.94 -7.10
C SER A 92 5.22 -20.02 -6.92
N VAL A 93 5.30 -19.07 -5.99
CA VAL A 93 4.18 -18.16 -5.71
C VAL A 93 4.11 -17.00 -6.72
N SER A 94 5.26 -16.47 -7.14
CA SER A 94 5.35 -15.34 -8.10
C SER A 94 4.78 -15.65 -9.49
N GLN A 95 4.72 -16.93 -9.86
CA GLN A 95 4.14 -17.39 -11.12
C GLN A 95 2.64 -17.72 -11.02
N SER A 96 2.03 -17.56 -9.84
CA SER A 96 0.62 -17.90 -9.66
C SER A 96 -0.29 -16.96 -10.48
N PRO A 97 -1.30 -17.49 -11.19
CA PRO A 97 -2.24 -16.66 -11.94
C PRO A 97 -2.96 -15.63 -11.07
N ALA A 98 -3.30 -16.01 -9.83
CA ALA A 98 -3.93 -15.12 -8.85
C ALA A 98 -3.09 -13.87 -8.52
N LEU A 99 -1.76 -13.99 -8.49
CA LEU A 99 -0.88 -12.83 -8.32
C LEU A 99 -0.89 -11.96 -9.58
N HIS A 100 -0.84 -12.57 -10.77
CA HIS A 100 -0.81 -11.82 -12.03
C HIS A 100 -2.09 -10.98 -12.25
N GLU A 101 -3.23 -11.48 -11.77
CA GLU A 101 -4.50 -10.76 -11.75
C GLU A 101 -4.49 -9.53 -10.82
N ILE A 102 -3.77 -9.58 -9.70
CA ILE A 102 -3.74 -8.48 -8.72
C ILE A 102 -2.70 -7.40 -9.05
N ILE A 103 -1.66 -7.75 -9.83
CA ILE A 103 -0.54 -6.85 -10.15
C ILE A 103 -1.00 -5.46 -10.63
N PRO A 104 -1.99 -5.30 -11.54
CA PRO A 104 -2.41 -3.96 -11.97
C PRO A 104 -2.92 -3.08 -10.82
N ASN A 105 -3.70 -3.65 -9.91
CA ASN A 105 -4.22 -2.92 -8.76
C ASN A 105 -3.14 -2.67 -7.70
N LEU A 106 -2.23 -3.62 -7.52
CA LEU A 106 -1.10 -3.47 -6.62
C LEU A 106 -0.14 -2.39 -7.13
N LEU A 107 0.18 -2.37 -8.43
CA LEU A 107 1.06 -1.36 -9.01
C LEU A 107 0.50 0.05 -8.81
N LEU A 108 -0.79 0.26 -9.05
CA LEU A 108 -1.44 1.55 -8.77
C LEU A 108 -1.32 1.91 -7.28
N CYS A 109 -1.63 0.96 -6.40
CA CYS A 109 -1.51 1.14 -4.96
C CYS A 109 -0.08 1.49 -4.53
N GLU A 110 0.94 0.80 -5.04
CA GLU A 110 2.35 1.09 -4.73
C GLU A 110 2.80 2.43 -5.29
N THR A 111 2.34 2.79 -6.48
CA THR A 111 2.66 4.09 -7.10
C THR A 111 2.11 5.25 -6.29
N GLU A 112 0.88 5.14 -5.80
CA GLU A 112 0.25 6.18 -4.96
C GLU A 112 1.04 6.41 -3.67
N LYS A 113 1.60 5.36 -3.07
CA LYS A 113 2.41 5.43 -1.84
C LYS A 113 3.74 6.15 -1.98
N LEU A 114 4.22 6.37 -3.21
CA LEU A 114 5.40 7.19 -3.47
C LEU A 114 5.12 8.69 -3.24
N LEU A 115 3.84 9.08 -3.27
CA LEU A 115 3.42 10.45 -2.99
C LEU A 115 3.64 10.74 -1.51
N LYS A 116 4.65 11.56 -1.24
CA LYS A 116 4.86 12.09 0.10
C LYS A 116 3.79 13.17 0.39
N PRO A 117 3.10 13.11 1.55
CA PRO A 117 2.18 14.18 1.95
C PRO A 117 2.94 15.47 2.26
N ASN A 118 2.25 16.62 2.21
CA ASN A 118 2.90 17.92 2.46
C ASN A 118 3.28 18.09 3.94
N SER A 119 2.60 17.40 4.86
CA SER A 119 2.95 17.39 6.29
C SER A 119 2.48 16.12 7.01
N PRO A 120 3.08 15.77 8.15
CA PRO A 120 2.56 14.71 9.02
C PRO A 120 1.10 14.94 9.46
N LEU A 121 0.68 16.20 9.60
CA LEU A 121 -0.69 16.57 9.99
C LEU A 121 -1.74 16.25 8.91
N GLU A 122 -1.36 16.21 7.63
CA GLU A 122 -2.26 15.75 6.56
C GLU A 122 -2.53 14.24 6.68
N TYR A 123 -1.56 13.47 7.19
CA TYR A 123 -1.73 12.04 7.52
C TYR A 123 -2.75 11.82 8.66
N ASP A 124 -2.79 12.75 9.62
CA ASP A 124 -3.71 12.73 10.77
C ASP A 124 -5.18 12.84 10.34
N LEU A 125 -5.46 13.67 9.33
CA LEU A 125 -6.82 13.87 8.83
C LEU A 125 -7.39 12.63 8.13
N GLU A 126 -6.52 11.82 7.53
CA GLU A 126 -6.92 10.57 6.86
C GLU A 126 -6.96 9.37 7.82
N CYS A 127 -6.14 9.39 8.89
CA CYS A 127 -6.17 8.39 9.95
C CYS A 127 -5.70 8.98 11.29
N PRO A 128 -6.63 9.50 12.13
CA PRO A 128 -6.31 10.20 13.39
C PRO A 128 -5.54 9.37 14.43
N THR A 129 -5.43 8.06 14.20
CA THR A 129 -4.74 7.09 15.06
C THR A 129 -3.27 6.85 14.68
N ASP A 130 -2.77 7.46 13.59
CA ASP A 130 -1.37 7.29 13.15
C ASP A 130 -0.42 8.42 13.57
N CYS A 131 -0.89 9.65 13.76
CA CYS A 131 -0.05 10.75 14.22
C CYS A 131 0.36 10.67 15.70
N LEU A 132 -0.24 9.76 16.47
CA LEU A 132 0.19 9.46 17.84
C LEU A 132 1.47 8.60 17.92
N LYS A 133 2.21 8.40 16.82
CA LYS A 133 3.34 7.44 16.75
C LYS A 133 4.69 8.00 16.35
N PHE A 134 4.78 9.24 15.89
CA PHE A 134 6.07 9.85 15.55
C PHE A 134 6.39 10.90 16.60
N ASP A 135 7.49 10.69 17.31
CA ASP A 135 7.95 11.60 18.37
C ASP A 135 8.50 12.91 17.78
N SER A 136 8.85 12.90 16.48
CA SER A 136 9.39 14.05 15.73
C SER A 136 9.11 13.97 14.21
N GLU A 137 9.28 15.09 13.50
CA GLU A 137 9.28 15.12 12.03
C GLU A 137 10.41 14.27 11.43
N GLU A 138 11.55 14.19 12.12
CA GLU A 138 12.70 13.38 11.71
C GLU A 138 12.38 11.88 11.74
N ASP A 139 11.64 11.41 12.75
CA ASP A 139 11.19 10.02 12.87
C ASP A 139 10.18 9.67 11.77
N PHE A 140 9.26 10.59 11.47
CA PHE A 140 8.34 10.44 10.35
C PHE A 140 9.12 10.33 9.03
N GLU A 141 10.08 11.22 8.80
CA GLU A 141 10.89 11.24 7.58
C GLU A 141 11.69 9.93 7.41
N ALA A 142 12.35 9.47 8.48
CA ALA A 142 13.10 8.22 8.46
C ALA A 142 12.19 7.01 8.17
N SER A 143 10.99 7.01 8.76
CA SER A 143 10.00 5.94 8.56
C SER A 143 9.44 5.94 7.15
N PHE A 144 9.07 7.11 6.63
CA PHE A 144 8.58 7.27 5.26
C PHE A 144 9.64 6.87 4.23
N ASN A 145 10.90 7.26 4.44
CA ASN A 145 11.99 6.88 3.53
C ASN A 145 12.21 5.36 3.48
N ARG A 146 12.10 4.67 4.63
CA ARG A 146 12.16 3.20 4.66
C ARG A 146 10.98 2.56 3.95
N TYR A 147 9.78 3.05 4.23
CA TYR A 147 8.56 2.60 3.57
C TYR A 147 8.65 2.77 2.05
N ARG A 148 9.09 3.93 1.58
CA ARG A 148 9.31 4.24 0.17
C ARG A 148 10.33 3.31 -0.48
N ALA A 149 11.42 2.98 0.20
CA ALA A 149 12.41 2.02 -0.31
C ALA A 149 11.77 0.63 -0.55
N ASP A 150 10.96 0.15 0.39
CA ASP A 150 10.26 -1.13 0.25
C ASP A 150 9.22 -1.09 -0.89
N VAL A 151 8.47 0.01 -1.02
CA VAL A 151 7.53 0.26 -2.14
C VAL A 151 8.24 0.19 -3.49
N ILE A 152 9.38 0.86 -3.63
CA ILE A 152 10.20 0.86 -4.86
C ILE A 152 10.67 -0.56 -5.19
N ASP A 153 11.10 -1.34 -4.20
CA ASP A 153 11.50 -2.72 -4.40
C ASP A 153 10.33 -3.58 -4.91
N VAL A 154 9.12 -3.39 -4.37
CA VAL A 154 7.92 -4.08 -4.86
C VAL A 154 7.61 -3.69 -6.31
N ILE A 155 7.66 -2.39 -6.65
CA ILE A 155 7.48 -1.92 -8.04
C ILE A 155 8.52 -2.55 -8.97
N ARG A 156 9.76 -2.71 -8.51
CA ARG A 156 10.82 -3.37 -9.29
C ARG A 156 10.50 -4.83 -9.59
N PHE A 157 9.99 -5.57 -8.61
CA PHE A 157 9.54 -6.94 -8.84
C PHE A 157 8.34 -7.01 -9.79
N ILE A 158 7.35 -6.12 -9.62
CA ILE A 158 6.22 -6.02 -10.55
C ILE A 158 6.72 -5.77 -11.98
N THR A 159 7.67 -4.86 -12.15
CA THR A 159 8.23 -4.51 -13.46
C THR A 159 8.97 -5.67 -14.10
N LYS A 160 9.67 -6.50 -13.31
CA LYS A 160 10.30 -7.72 -13.82
C LYS A 160 9.26 -8.72 -14.37
N ILE A 161 8.05 -8.78 -13.80
CA ILE A 161 7.00 -9.70 -14.21
C ILE A 161 6.15 -9.11 -15.36
N GLN A 162 5.76 -7.84 -15.25
CA GLN A 162 4.88 -7.15 -16.20
C GLN A 162 5.49 -5.81 -16.67
N PRO A 163 6.61 -5.81 -17.40
CA PRO A 163 7.33 -4.58 -17.75
C PRO A 163 6.48 -3.62 -18.58
N LYS A 164 5.72 -4.13 -19.56
CA LYS A 164 4.85 -3.30 -20.41
C LYS A 164 3.82 -2.52 -19.59
N LEU A 165 3.27 -3.13 -18.55
CA LEU A 165 2.29 -2.48 -17.68
C LEU A 165 2.96 -1.34 -16.90
N SER A 166 4.08 -1.61 -16.23
CA SER A 166 4.83 -0.61 -15.47
C SER A 166 5.27 0.57 -16.35
N PHE A 167 5.88 0.29 -17.51
CA PHE A 167 6.31 1.36 -18.41
C PHE A 167 5.14 2.18 -18.97
N SER A 168 4.00 1.56 -19.25
CA SER A 168 2.81 2.27 -19.74
C SER A 168 2.23 3.21 -18.67
N LEU A 169 2.21 2.76 -17.40
CA LEU A 169 1.80 3.61 -16.29
C LEU A 169 2.78 4.77 -16.11
N GLY A 170 4.09 4.50 -16.02
CA GLY A 170 5.11 5.54 -15.90
C GLY A 170 5.07 6.58 -17.02
N SER A 171 4.86 6.14 -18.27
CA SER A 171 4.69 7.05 -19.40
C SER A 171 3.47 7.95 -19.26
N SER A 172 2.35 7.40 -18.77
CA SER A 172 1.13 8.17 -18.53
C SER A 172 1.34 9.21 -17.41
N LEU A 173 1.95 8.80 -16.30
CA LEU A 173 2.25 9.71 -15.18
C LEU A 173 3.18 10.85 -15.60
N LEU A 174 4.24 10.55 -16.34
CA LEU A 174 5.16 11.55 -16.87
C LEU A 174 4.44 12.56 -17.78
N LYS A 175 3.59 12.06 -18.68
CA LYS A 175 2.80 12.93 -19.55
C LYS A 175 1.90 13.84 -18.73
N SER A 176 1.16 13.32 -17.77
CA SER A 176 0.23 14.15 -17.00
C SER A 176 0.95 15.23 -16.18
N VAL A 177 2.14 14.94 -15.64
CA VAL A 177 2.96 15.96 -14.95
C VAL A 177 3.49 17.03 -15.92
N ILE A 178 3.99 16.63 -17.10
CA ILE A 178 4.49 17.59 -18.11
C ILE A 178 3.38 18.52 -18.62
N HIS A 179 2.15 18.03 -18.77
CA HIS A 179 1.01 18.83 -19.21
C HIS A 179 0.36 19.65 -18.07
N GLY A 180 0.86 19.53 -16.84
CA GLY A 180 0.31 20.26 -15.67
C GLY A 180 -1.01 19.72 -15.14
N GLU A 181 -1.40 18.50 -15.52
CA GLU A 181 -2.64 17.83 -15.08
C GLU A 181 -2.51 17.13 -13.71
N GLY A 182 -1.26 17.00 -13.24
CA GLY A 182 -0.93 16.23 -12.04
C GLY A 182 -1.24 14.75 -12.22
N TRP A 183 -1.53 14.01 -11.14
CA TRP A 183 -1.95 12.59 -11.24
C TRP A 183 -3.44 12.36 -10.98
N THR A 184 -4.25 13.41 -11.09
CA THR A 184 -5.68 13.38 -10.77
C THR A 184 -6.49 12.43 -11.65
N GLN A 185 -6.10 12.26 -12.91
CA GLN A 185 -6.73 11.31 -13.82
C GLN A 185 -6.46 9.85 -13.43
N VAL A 186 -5.37 9.59 -12.70
CA VAL A 186 -4.93 8.24 -12.33
C VAL A 186 -5.41 7.86 -10.92
N PHE A 187 -5.28 8.77 -9.95
CA PHE A 187 -5.58 8.51 -8.53
C PHE A 187 -6.78 9.30 -8.01
N GLY A 188 -7.39 10.16 -8.83
CA GLY A 188 -8.55 10.94 -8.44
C GLY A 188 -8.20 12.28 -7.76
N PRO A 189 -9.21 12.96 -7.21
CA PRO A 189 -9.08 14.34 -6.74
C PRO A 189 -8.24 14.51 -5.47
N SER A 190 -8.02 13.46 -4.67
CA SER A 190 -7.17 13.53 -3.47
C SER A 190 -5.75 14.02 -3.78
N VAL A 191 -5.23 13.64 -4.94
CA VAL A 191 -3.86 13.99 -5.39
C VAL A 191 -3.76 15.40 -5.97
N SER A 192 -4.88 16.11 -6.15
CA SER A 192 -4.90 17.48 -6.72
C SER A 192 -4.26 18.54 -5.83
N GLN A 193 -4.11 18.27 -4.53
CA GLN A 193 -3.57 19.21 -3.55
C GLN A 193 -2.04 19.16 -3.43
N LEU A 194 -1.39 18.19 -4.09
CA LEU A 194 0.06 18.04 -4.01
C LEU A 194 0.78 19.08 -4.87
N SER A 195 1.89 19.58 -4.34
CA SER A 195 2.79 20.45 -5.09
C SER A 195 3.43 19.72 -6.28
N ALA A 196 3.73 20.45 -7.34
CA ALA A 196 4.43 19.91 -8.50
C ALA A 196 5.76 19.24 -8.12
N SER A 197 6.48 19.78 -7.13
CA SER A 197 7.73 19.19 -6.62
C SER A 197 7.54 17.78 -6.06
N LEU A 198 6.45 17.53 -5.32
CA LEU A 198 6.18 16.20 -4.74
C LEU A 198 5.79 15.19 -5.81
N LEU A 199 5.04 15.63 -6.83
CA LEU A 199 4.71 14.79 -7.99
C LEU A 199 5.97 14.40 -8.77
N TRP A 200 6.88 15.35 -9.00
CA TRP A 200 8.17 15.06 -9.64
C TRP A 200 9.04 14.12 -8.79
N ASP A 201 9.11 14.34 -7.47
CA ASP A 201 9.84 13.47 -6.55
C ASP A 201 9.32 12.02 -6.60
N ALA A 202 8.01 11.82 -6.49
CA ALA A 202 7.38 10.51 -6.60
C ALA A 202 7.64 9.86 -7.97
N LEU A 203 7.58 10.65 -9.06
CA LEU A 203 7.84 10.17 -10.41
C LEU A 203 9.28 9.67 -10.59
N VAL A 204 10.26 10.38 -10.03
CA VAL A 204 11.67 9.95 -10.06
C VAL A 204 11.83 8.60 -9.35
N HIS A 205 11.29 8.45 -8.15
CA HIS A 205 11.32 7.19 -7.41
C HIS A 205 10.59 6.06 -8.13
N TYR A 206 9.49 6.37 -8.82
CA TYR A 206 8.81 5.40 -9.67
C TYR A 206 9.72 4.90 -10.81
N PHE A 207 10.45 5.80 -11.47
CA PHE A 207 11.40 5.43 -12.51
C PHE A 207 12.63 4.69 -11.96
N ASP A 208 13.07 4.96 -10.73
CA ASP A 208 14.11 4.16 -10.06
C ASP A 208 13.66 2.71 -9.80
N GLY A 209 12.36 2.48 -9.62
CA GLY A 209 11.78 1.14 -9.54
C GLY A 209 11.65 0.45 -10.89
N THR A 210 11.42 1.20 -11.98
CA THR A 210 11.00 0.64 -13.28
C THR A 210 12.11 0.63 -14.36
N CYS A 211 13.09 1.52 -14.29
CA CYS A 211 14.13 1.71 -15.31
C CYS A 211 15.50 1.11 -14.94
N VAL A 212 15.66 0.54 -13.74
CA VAL A 212 16.92 -0.06 -13.31
C VAL A 212 17.00 -1.51 -13.83
N PRO A 213 18.11 -1.91 -14.50
CA PRO A 213 18.28 -3.22 -15.14
C PRO A 213 18.20 -4.43 -14.19
#